data_AF-A0A165XXL0-F1
#
_entry.id   AF-A0A165XXL0-F1
#
_cell.length_a   1.000
_cell.length_b   1.000
_cell.length_c   1.000
_cell.angle_alpha   90.00
_cell.angle_beta   90.00
_cell.angle_gamma   90.00
#
_symmetry.space_group_name_H-M   'P 1'
#
loop_
_entity.id
_entity.type
_entity.pdbx_description
1 polymer ?
#
loop_
_entity_poly.entity_id
_entity_poly.type
_entity_poly.pdbx_seq_one_letter_code
_entity_poly.pdbx_strand_id
1 'polypeptide(L)'
;MGFQTVYEVKELEIKLIDSDGKKFKLEYELSKEELEIKFKDEIGIMDPKTVVDRLTLTPDITEEELIDQVKRVLGINTFSELKIEVEFVNGKELEVNKDADKDKNDKDTDENADEDAMNKRL
;
A
#
# COMPACT_ATOMS: atom_id res chain seq x y z
N MET A 1 18.16 -16.36 -18.40
CA MET A 1 16.81 -15.80 -18.14
C MET A 1 16.51 -16.11 -16.69
N GLY A 2 16.71 -15.14 -15.80
CA GLY A 2 16.45 -15.30 -14.37
C GLY A 2 14.99 -15.02 -14.08
N PHE A 3 14.20 -16.07 -13.86
CA PHE A 3 12.89 -15.99 -13.23
C PHE A 3 13.09 -16.34 -11.75
N GLN A 4 13.40 -15.33 -10.94
CA GLN A 4 13.40 -15.39 -9.47
C GLN A 4 12.79 -14.04 -9.09
N THR A 5 11.60 -13.96 -8.50
CA THR A 5 11.45 -13.83 -7.04
C THR A 5 9.96 -13.85 -6.62
N VAL A 6 9.19 -14.88 -6.96
CA VAL A 6 7.84 -15.10 -6.36
C VAL A 6 7.84 -16.27 -5.37
N TYR A 7 8.90 -17.09 -5.37
CA TYR A 7 9.02 -18.27 -4.49
C TYR A 7 9.34 -17.94 -3.03
N GLU A 8 9.62 -16.66 -2.72
CA GLU A 8 9.89 -16.23 -1.35
C GLU A 8 8.68 -15.56 -0.68
N VAL A 9 7.58 -15.38 -1.42
CA VAL A 9 6.35 -14.80 -0.90
C VAL A 9 5.39 -15.93 -0.56
N LYS A 10 4.96 -15.97 0.70
CA LYS A 10 3.97 -16.90 1.23
C LYS A 10 2.57 -16.38 1.01
N GLU A 11 2.34 -15.10 1.30
CA GLU A 11 1.06 -14.44 1.12
C GLU A 11 1.27 -13.01 0.62
N LEU A 12 0.40 -12.54 -0.27
CA LEU A 12 0.39 -11.17 -0.75
C LEU A 12 -1.05 -10.70 -0.95
N GLU A 13 -1.41 -9.61 -0.28
CA GLU A 13 -2.67 -8.90 -0.49
C GLU A 13 -2.39 -7.48 -1.00
N ILE A 14 -2.98 -7.12 -2.13
CA ILE A 14 -2.95 -5.76 -2.68
C ILE A 14 -4.38 -5.26 -2.79
N LYS A 15 -4.68 -4.16 -2.11
CA LYS A 15 -5.94 -3.43 -2.20
C LYS A 15 -5.66 -2.03 -2.70
N LEU A 16 -6.33 -1.64 -3.77
CA LEU A 16 -6.22 -0.31 -4.35
C LEU A 16 -7.61 0.27 -4.57
N ILE A 17 -7.76 1.55 -4.24
CA ILE A 17 -8.87 2.38 -4.67
C ILE A 17 -8.29 3.46 -5.59
N ASP A 18 -8.72 3.49 -6.83
CA ASP A 18 -8.33 4.51 -7.80
C ASP A 18 -9.01 5.86 -7.48
N SER A 19 -8.50 6.96 -8.05
CA SER A 19 -9.08 8.30 -7.90
C SER A 19 -10.53 8.40 -8.38
N ASP A 20 -10.97 7.55 -9.32
CA ASP A 20 -12.36 7.42 -9.76
C ASP A 20 -13.24 6.58 -8.80
N GLY A 21 -12.68 6.09 -7.69
CA GLY A 21 -13.38 5.24 -6.71
C GLY A 21 -13.51 3.77 -7.12
N LYS A 22 -12.91 3.37 -8.24
CA LYS A 22 -12.82 1.98 -8.69
C LYS A 22 -11.88 1.18 -7.79
N LYS A 23 -12.20 -0.08 -7.56
CA LYS A 23 -11.47 -0.94 -6.62
C LYS A 23 -10.73 -2.04 -7.35
N PHE A 24 -9.54 -2.34 -6.84
CA PHE A 24 -8.77 -3.52 -7.20
C PHE A 24 -8.38 -4.26 -5.93
N LYS A 25 -8.57 -5.57 -5.96
CA LYS A 25 -8.11 -6.48 -4.94
C LYS A 25 -7.38 -7.64 -5.60
N LEU A 26 -6.18 -7.92 -5.15
CA LEU A 26 -5.41 -9.10 -5.49
C LEU A 26 -5.00 -9.80 -4.20
N GLU A 27 -5.24 -11.09 -4.14
CA GLU A 27 -4.83 -11.99 -3.07
C GLU A 27 -4.06 -13.13 -3.71
N TYR A 28 -2.85 -13.36 -3.23
CA TYR A 28 -1.97 -14.42 -3.63
C TYR A 28 -1.59 -15.21 -2.39
N GLU A 29 -1.75 -16.52 -2.44
CA GLU A 29 -1.35 -17.43 -1.38
C GLU A 29 -0.56 -18.60 -1.98
N LEU A 30 0.62 -18.85 -1.43
CA LEU A 30 1.44 -20.01 -1.74
C LEU A 30 1.22 -21.06 -0.64
N SER A 31 0.27 -21.96 -0.91
CA SER A 31 0.05 -23.16 -0.09
C SER A 31 0.96 -24.29 -0.58
N LYS A 32 1.34 -25.22 0.32
CA LYS A 32 2.41 -26.25 0.20
C LYS A 32 2.78 -26.77 -1.20
N GLU A 33 1.82 -26.95 -2.09
CA GLU A 33 2.03 -27.37 -3.49
C GLU A 33 1.11 -26.66 -4.50
N GLU A 34 0.24 -25.75 -4.05
CA GLU A 34 -0.74 -25.06 -4.89
C GLU A 34 -0.68 -23.56 -4.70
N LEU A 35 -0.70 -22.85 -5.83
CA LEU A 35 -0.69 -21.40 -5.91
C LEU A 35 -2.12 -20.92 -6.13
N GLU A 36 -2.70 -20.28 -5.13
CA GLU A 36 -4.04 -19.67 -5.21
C GLU A 36 -3.90 -18.17 -5.51
N ILE A 37 -4.51 -17.73 -6.61
CA ILE A 37 -4.67 -16.30 -6.92
C ILE A 37 -6.15 -15.98 -6.97
N LYS A 38 -6.60 -15.08 -6.09
CA LYS A 38 -7.92 -14.47 -6.13
C LYS A 38 -7.75 -13.02 -6.55
N PHE A 39 -8.53 -12.60 -7.55
CA PHE A 39 -8.47 -11.23 -8.01
C PHE A 39 -9.86 -10.69 -8.27
N LYS A 40 -10.01 -9.40 -8.02
CA LYS A 40 -11.18 -8.61 -8.37
C LYS A 40 -10.71 -7.27 -8.89
N ASP A 41 -10.94 -7.04 -10.17
CA ASP A 41 -10.57 -5.81 -10.84
C ASP A 41 -11.82 -5.08 -11.35
N GLU A 42 -12.02 -3.85 -10.90
CA GLU A 42 -13.02 -2.93 -11.43
C GLU A 42 -12.37 -1.78 -12.23
N ILE A 43 -11.03 -1.76 -12.31
CA ILE A 43 -10.25 -0.67 -12.91
C ILE A 43 -9.87 -0.97 -14.37
N GLY A 44 -9.94 -2.23 -14.80
CA GLY A 44 -9.55 -2.67 -16.14
C GLY A 44 -8.06 -2.99 -16.25
N ILE A 45 -7.44 -3.44 -15.15
CA ILE A 45 -6.00 -3.75 -15.11
C ILE A 45 -5.71 -5.11 -15.75
N MET A 46 -4.46 -5.27 -16.19
CA MET A 46 -3.88 -6.48 -16.76
C MET A 46 -4.05 -7.72 -15.85
N ASP A 47 -3.98 -8.92 -16.45
CA ASP A 47 -4.21 -10.22 -15.80
C ASP A 47 -3.45 -10.37 -14.46
N PRO A 48 -4.10 -10.83 -13.37
CA PRO A 48 -3.51 -10.88 -12.03
C PRO A 48 -2.26 -11.77 -11.96
N LYS A 49 -2.16 -12.82 -12.79
CA LYS A 49 -0.94 -13.64 -12.86
C LYS A 49 0.23 -12.83 -13.38
N THR A 50 -0.02 -11.94 -14.34
CA THR A 50 1.01 -11.05 -14.88
C THR A 50 1.43 -10.01 -13.85
N VAL A 51 0.52 -9.57 -12.97
CA VAL A 51 0.85 -8.66 -11.87
C VAL A 51 1.83 -9.34 -10.91
N VAL A 52 1.47 -10.52 -10.40
CA VAL A 52 2.33 -11.28 -9.47
C VAL A 52 3.67 -11.67 -10.11
N ASP A 53 3.68 -12.12 -11.36
CA ASP A 53 4.91 -12.52 -12.06
C ASP A 53 5.87 -11.34 -12.30
N ARG A 54 5.34 -10.12 -12.44
CA ARG A 54 6.14 -8.90 -12.62
C ARG A 54 6.56 -8.24 -11.30
N LEU A 55 5.92 -8.59 -10.20
CA LEU A 55 6.31 -8.09 -8.88
C LEU A 55 7.59 -8.79 -8.42
N THR A 56 8.62 -8.00 -8.19
CA THR A 56 9.92 -8.48 -7.70
C THR A 56 10.00 -8.20 -6.21
N LEU A 57 9.42 -9.10 -5.41
CA LEU A 57 9.34 -8.95 -3.96
C LEU A 57 10.49 -9.69 -3.28
N THR A 58 11.26 -8.96 -2.48
CA THR A 58 12.38 -9.51 -1.71
C THR A 58 12.23 -9.16 -0.22
N PRO A 59 12.70 -9.99 0.71
CA PRO A 59 12.58 -9.76 2.16
C PRO A 59 13.30 -8.51 2.70
N ASP A 60 14.10 -7.84 1.88
CA ASP A 60 14.78 -6.57 2.19
C ASP A 60 14.19 -5.39 1.40
N ILE A 61 13.05 -5.58 0.73
CA ILE A 61 12.33 -4.49 0.05
C ILE A 61 11.81 -3.49 1.09
N THR A 62 11.92 -2.20 0.78
CA THR A 62 11.37 -1.13 1.61
C THR A 62 9.93 -0.84 1.21
N GLU A 63 9.19 -0.16 2.09
CA GLU A 63 7.82 0.26 1.83
C GLU A 63 7.70 1.12 0.56
N GLU A 64 8.64 2.05 0.36
CA GLU A 64 8.67 2.94 -0.81
C GLU A 64 8.91 2.18 -2.12
N GLU A 65 9.87 1.24 -2.12
CA GLU A 65 10.17 0.41 -3.28
C GLU A 65 9.00 -0.52 -3.63
N LEU A 66 8.31 -1.05 -2.61
CA LEU A 66 7.12 -1.87 -2.77
C LEU A 66 5.97 -1.09 -3.43
N ILE A 67 5.71 0.13 -2.95
CA ILE A 67 4.70 1.03 -3.53
C ILE A 67 5.04 1.35 -5.00
N ASP A 68 6.29 1.71 -5.29
CA ASP A 68 6.71 2.08 -6.64
C ASP A 68 6.57 0.91 -7.62
N GLN A 69 6.96 -0.30 -7.19
CA GLN A 69 6.75 -1.52 -7.97
C GLN A 69 5.27 -1.79 -8.24
N VAL A 70 4.41 -1.74 -7.22
CA VAL A 70 2.97 -1.98 -7.39
C VAL A 70 2.36 -0.96 -8.34
N LYS A 71 2.70 0.32 -8.21
CA LYS A 71 2.25 1.37 -9.15
C LYS A 71 2.67 1.08 -10.58
N ARG A 72 3.94 0.73 -10.76
CA ARG A 72 4.53 0.46 -12.07
C ARG A 72 3.92 -0.77 -12.73
N VAL A 73 3.69 -1.84 -11.96
CA VAL A 73 3.10 -3.09 -12.48
C VAL A 73 1.63 -2.90 -12.81
N LEU A 74 0.89 -2.19 -11.96
CA LEU A 74 -0.53 -1.89 -12.18
C LEU A 74 -0.75 -0.77 -13.22
N GLY A 75 0.30 -0.03 -13.59
CA GLY A 75 0.21 1.07 -14.56
C GLY A 75 -0.58 2.26 -14.03
N ILE A 76 -0.59 2.46 -12.71
CA ILE A 76 -1.36 3.52 -12.04
C ILE A 76 -0.42 4.67 -11.64
N ASN A 77 -0.84 5.89 -11.92
CA ASN A 77 -0.12 7.10 -11.52
C ASN A 77 -0.74 7.76 -10.29
N THR A 78 -2.03 7.56 -10.08
CA THR A 78 -2.84 8.16 -9.03
C THR A 78 -3.71 7.09 -8.39
N PHE A 79 -3.94 7.21 -7.09
CA PHE A 79 -4.81 6.35 -6.31
C PHE A 79 -5.40 7.19 -5.18
N SER A 80 -6.51 6.77 -4.59
CA SER A 80 -7.04 7.35 -3.36
C SER A 80 -6.53 6.61 -2.13
N GLU A 81 -6.43 5.28 -2.21
CA GLU A 81 -5.97 4.43 -1.11
C GLU A 81 -5.23 3.22 -1.71
N LEU A 82 -4.09 2.86 -1.09
CA LEU A 82 -3.27 1.72 -1.45
C LEU A 82 -2.87 0.99 -0.17
N LYS A 83 -3.36 -0.22 0.02
CA LYS A 83 -2.90 -1.15 1.05
C LYS A 83 -2.19 -2.32 0.39
N ILE A 84 -0.99 -2.65 0.87
CA ILE A 84 -0.21 -3.80 0.43
C ILE A 84 0.23 -4.55 1.68
N GLU A 85 0.01 -5.85 1.71
CA GLU A 85 0.43 -6.74 2.79
C GLU A 85 1.18 -7.90 2.17
N VAL A 86 2.39 -8.16 2.62
CA VAL A 86 3.21 -9.27 2.12
C VAL A 86 3.82 -10.05 3.29
N GLU A 87 3.62 -11.35 3.27
CA GLU A 87 4.27 -12.31 4.15
C GLU A 87 5.28 -13.12 3.32
N PHE A 88 6.54 -13.14 3.76
CA PHE A 88 7.59 -13.93 3.15
C PHE A 88 7.66 -15.33 3.79
N VAL A 89 8.11 -16.32 3.02
CA VAL A 89 8.29 -17.71 3.50
C VAL A 89 9.27 -17.82 4.68
N ASN A 90 10.14 -16.82 4.86
CA ASN A 90 11.06 -16.71 5.98
C ASN A 90 10.42 -16.13 7.27
N GLY A 91 9.11 -15.86 7.24
CA GLY A 91 8.33 -15.29 8.36
C GLY A 91 8.49 -13.78 8.55
N LYS A 92 9.14 -13.08 7.62
CA LYS A 92 9.10 -11.61 7.59
C LYS A 92 7.77 -11.15 7.03
N GLU A 93 7.22 -10.10 7.61
CA GLU A 93 5.96 -9.47 7.17
C GLU A 93 6.21 -7.99 6.91
N LEU A 94 5.60 -7.47 5.85
CA LEU A 94 5.63 -6.05 5.52
C LEU A 94 4.21 -5.61 5.16
N GLU A 95 3.67 -4.69 5.95
CA GLU A 95 2.40 -4.03 5.68
C GLU A 95 2.66 -2.58 5.32
N VAL A 96 2.04 -2.13 4.23
CA VAL A 96 2.08 -0.76 3.76
C VAL A 96 0.66 -0.27 3.59
N ASN A 97 0.36 0.87 4.20
CA ASN A 97 -0.89 1.56 3.99
C ASN A 97 -0.61 3.01 3.60
N LYS A 98 -1.04 3.39 2.40
CA LYS A 98 -0.84 4.72 1.84
C LYS A 98 -2.16 5.26 1.34
N ASP A 99 -2.63 6.30 2.00
CA ASP A 99 -3.66 7.17 1.48
C ASP A 99 -3.03 8.21 0.57
N ALA A 100 -3.70 8.57 -0.52
CA ALA A 100 -3.38 9.81 -1.20
C ALA A 100 -3.74 10.93 -0.24
N ASP A 101 -2.70 11.52 0.32
CA ASP A 101 -2.70 12.68 1.20
C ASP A 101 -3.72 13.70 0.67
N LYS A 102 -4.95 13.64 1.21
CA LYS A 102 -5.73 14.86 1.32
C LYS A 102 -4.97 15.62 2.38
N ASP A 103 -4.08 16.48 1.91
CA ASP A 103 -3.47 17.59 2.64
C ASP A 103 -4.55 18.17 3.56
N LYS A 104 -4.65 17.59 4.76
CA LYS A 104 -5.23 18.28 5.89
C LYS A 104 -4.08 19.17 6.26
N ASN A 105 -4.08 20.32 5.62
CA ASN A 105 -3.57 21.56 6.15
C ASN A 105 -3.93 21.61 7.64
N ASP A 106 -3.07 21.01 8.45
CA ASP A 106 -3.11 21.06 9.89
C ASP A 106 -2.61 22.47 10.19
N LYS A 107 -3.54 23.43 10.01
CA LYS A 107 -3.44 24.73 10.66
C LYS A 107 -3.56 24.45 12.14
N ASP A 108 -2.45 24.05 12.73
CA ASP A 108 -2.15 24.28 14.13
C ASP A 108 -2.18 25.81 14.33
N THR A 109 -3.36 26.31 14.63
CA THR A 109 -3.59 27.66 15.13
C THR A 109 -4.17 27.47 16.52
N ASP A 110 -3.30 27.13 17.46
CA ASP A 110 -3.57 27.33 18.87
C ASP A 110 -2.30 27.79 19.58
N GLU A 111 -2.13 29.11 19.67
CA GLU A 111 -1.57 29.69 20.88
C GLU A 111 -2.36 30.97 21.18
N ASN A 112 -3.47 30.77 21.90
CA ASN A 112 -4.11 31.82 22.69
C ASN A 112 -3.10 32.30 23.75
N ALA A 113 -2.41 33.40 23.48
CA ALA A 113 -1.72 34.16 24.51
C ALA A 113 -2.76 34.97 25.31
N ASP A 114 -3.46 34.30 26.23
CA ASP A 114 -4.16 34.94 27.35
C ASP A 114 -3.09 35.47 28.34
N GLU A 115 -2.61 36.70 28.13
CA GLU A 115 -1.99 37.46 29.22
C GLU A 115 -3.10 38.15 30.04
N ASP A 116 -3.48 37.45 31.10
CA ASP A 116 -4.35 37.86 32.20
C ASP A 116 -3.90 39.22 32.79
N ALA A 117 -4.60 40.29 32.42
CA ALA A 117 -4.44 41.60 33.01
C ALA A 117 -4.96 41.57 34.46
N MET A 118 -4.06 41.27 35.40
CA MET A 118 -4.32 41.27 36.84
C MET A 118 -4.69 42.67 37.35
N ASN A 119 -5.98 42.98 37.29
CA ASN A 119 -6.56 44.21 37.79
C ASN A 119 -6.88 44.05 39.29
N LYS A 120 -5.89 44.21 40.17
CA LYS A 120 -6.12 44.27 41.63
C LYS A 120 -6.30 45.72 42.07
N ARG A 121 -7.56 46.13 42.21
CA ARG A 121 -7.98 47.32 42.97
C ARG A 121 -7.67 47.14 44.46
N LEU A 122 -6.96 48.10 45.05
CA LEU A 122 -7.19 48.66 46.39
C LEU A 122 -6.34 49.93 46.55
#